data_AF-A0A8S3JYT2-F1
#
_entry.id   AF-A0A8S3JYT2-F1
#
_cell.length_a   1.000
_cell.length_b   1.000
_cell.length_c   1.000
_cell.angle_alpha   90.00
_cell.angle_beta   90.00
_cell.angle_gamma   90.00
#
_symmetry.space_group_name_H-M   'P 1'
#
loop_
_entity.id
_entity.type
_entity.pdbx_description
1 polymer ?
#
loop_
_entity_poly.entity_id
_entity_poly.type
_entity_poly.pdbx_seq_one_letter_code
_entity_poly.pdbx_strand_id
1 'polypeptide(L)'
;TSITGDNVVQQPVEKKLAASIEYDFDDDELVAFAENLENIPPEILLKEEKQKKERPNNPLFKYRRGVISVSDLSAQIWCEQQLTYKFLYPFILNDDGEIKRVDDKPHMLRGTSLHLERELEIQIKVTIECKTREDSYGVRLLNMIQGIHG
;
A
#
# COMPACT_ATOMS: atom_id res chain seq x y z
N THR A 1 7.79 74.71 1.17
CA THR A 1 6.58 74.13 0.55
C THR A 1 6.72 72.63 0.57
N SER A 2 6.33 72.01 1.69
CA SER A 2 5.15 71.12 1.77
C SER A 2 5.28 69.89 0.87
N ILE A 3 5.73 68.77 1.45
CA ILE A 3 5.53 67.44 0.88
C ILE A 3 4.83 66.64 1.98
N THR A 4 3.64 66.20 1.62
CA THR A 4 2.57 65.60 2.40
C THR A 4 3.01 64.30 3.08
N GLY A 5 2.68 64.18 4.37
CA GLY A 5 2.78 62.92 5.11
C GLY A 5 1.53 62.08 4.87
N ASP A 6 1.69 60.98 4.14
CA ASP A 6 0.67 59.94 4.06
C ASP A 6 0.84 58.99 5.25
N ASN A 7 -0.09 59.12 6.20
CA ASN A 7 -0.28 58.18 7.30
C ASN A 7 -0.78 56.84 6.74
N VAL A 8 0.11 55.87 6.56
CA VAL A 8 -0.28 54.47 6.38
C VAL A 8 -0.62 53.91 7.76
N VAL A 9 -1.92 53.93 8.08
CA VAL A 9 -2.49 53.21 9.22
C VAL A 9 -2.17 51.72 9.04
N GLN A 10 -1.17 51.24 9.79
CA GLN A 10 -0.93 49.80 9.90
C GLN A 10 -2.12 49.20 10.66
N GLN A 11 -2.99 48.49 9.93
CA GLN A 11 -4.01 47.66 10.55
C GLN A 11 -3.33 46.51 11.32
N PRO A 12 -3.84 46.10 12.49
CA PRO A 12 -3.22 45.07 13.29
C PRO A 12 -3.31 43.75 12.52
N VAL A 13 -2.15 43.12 12.26
CA VAL A 13 -2.07 41.77 11.71
C VAL A 13 -2.65 40.84 12.77
N GLU A 14 -3.91 40.47 12.59
CA GLU A 14 -4.57 39.44 13.37
C GLU A 14 -3.72 38.18 13.26
N LYS A 15 -3.24 37.71 14.42
CA LYS A 15 -2.55 36.43 14.53
C LYS A 15 -3.51 35.36 14.03
N LYS A 16 -3.26 34.83 12.83
CA LYS A 16 -3.99 33.69 12.28
C LYS A 16 -3.85 32.55 13.28
N LEU A 17 -4.90 32.34 14.05
CA LEU A 17 -5.03 31.29 15.04
C LEU A 17 -4.65 29.99 14.33
N ALA A 18 -3.66 29.27 14.87
CA ALA A 18 -3.26 27.97 14.34
C ALA A 18 -4.52 27.13 14.21
N ALA A 19 -4.86 26.75 12.98
CA ALA A 19 -5.99 25.85 12.75
C ALA A 19 -5.72 24.60 13.58
N SER A 20 -6.58 24.38 14.56
CA SER A 20 -6.73 23.10 15.22
C SER A 20 -6.84 22.07 14.10
N ILE A 21 -5.87 21.17 13.99
CA ILE A 21 -6.03 20.00 13.15
C ILE A 21 -7.08 19.17 13.89
N GLU A 22 -8.33 19.32 13.47
CA GLU A 22 -9.39 18.39 13.85
C GLU A 22 -8.97 17.03 13.30
N TYR A 23 -8.73 16.10 14.22
CA TYR A 23 -8.48 14.70 13.88
C TYR A 23 -9.85 14.09 13.60
N ASP A 24 -10.32 14.27 12.37
CA ASP A 24 -11.52 13.62 11.83
C ASP A 24 -11.19 12.14 11.58
N PHE A 25 -11.14 11.36 12.64
CA PHE A 25 -11.34 9.92 12.54
C PHE A 25 -12.80 9.70 12.89
N ASP A 26 -13.65 9.69 11.88
CA ASP A 26 -15.06 9.33 12.04
C ASP A 26 -15.13 7.88 12.54
N ASP A 27 -15.57 7.69 13.79
CA ASP A 27 -15.74 6.37 14.40
C ASP A 27 -16.64 5.47 13.53
N ASP A 28 -17.56 6.07 12.76
CA ASP A 28 -18.42 5.37 11.81
C ASP A 28 -17.64 4.67 10.68
N GLU A 29 -16.51 5.23 10.21
CA GLU A 29 -15.67 4.59 9.18
C GLU A 29 -14.90 3.40 9.77
N LEU A 30 -14.43 3.52 11.02
CA LEU A 30 -13.77 2.43 11.74
C LEU A 30 -14.74 1.32 12.13
N VAL A 31 -15.97 1.69 12.50
CA VAL A 31 -17.07 0.75 12.79
C VAL A 31 -17.50 0.04 11.51
N ALA A 32 -17.68 0.75 10.40
CA ALA A 32 -17.98 0.13 9.11
C ALA A 32 -16.85 -0.80 8.65
N PHE A 33 -15.59 -0.42 8.86
CA PHE A 33 -14.45 -1.29 8.58
C PHE A 33 -14.48 -2.56 9.45
N ALA A 34 -14.77 -2.44 10.75
CA ALA A 34 -14.89 -3.56 11.69
C ALA A 34 -16.08 -4.48 11.36
N GLU A 35 -17.23 -3.92 10.99
CA GLU A 35 -18.42 -4.67 10.57
C GLU A 35 -18.19 -5.42 9.25
N ASN A 36 -17.45 -4.81 8.30
CA ASN A 36 -17.05 -5.46 7.05
C ASN A 36 -16.02 -6.58 7.26
N LEU A 37 -15.24 -6.51 8.34
CA LEU A 37 -14.31 -7.55 8.78
C LEU A 37 -15.03 -8.75 9.41
N GLU A 38 -16.06 -8.50 10.22
CA GLU A 38 -16.84 -9.54 10.89
C GLU A 38 -17.81 -10.29 9.97
N ASN A 39 -18.28 -9.65 8.89
CA ASN A 39 -19.26 -10.22 7.97
C ASN A 39 -18.66 -10.99 6.77
N ILE A 40 -17.36 -11.33 6.78
CA ILE A 40 -16.74 -12.12 5.72
C ILE A 40 -17.24 -13.58 5.82
N PRO A 41 -17.91 -14.15 4.78
CA PRO A 41 -18.39 -15.53 4.82
C PRO A 41 -17.27 -16.55 5.14
N PRO A 42 -17.50 -17.51 6.07
CA PRO A 42 -16.47 -18.46 6.51
C PRO A 42 -15.97 -19.40 5.40
N GLU A 43 -16.74 -19.56 4.32
CA GLU A 43 -16.33 -20.34 3.14
C GLU A 43 -15.15 -19.73 2.37
N ILE A 44 -14.89 -18.42 2.49
CA ILE A 44 -13.82 -17.72 1.75
C ILE A 44 -12.46 -17.92 2.43
N LEU A 45 -12.43 -18.08 3.76
CA LEU A 45 -11.22 -18.43 4.51
C LEU A 45 -10.70 -19.83 4.15
N LEU A 46 -11.55 -20.69 3.56
CA LEU A 46 -11.29 -22.10 3.30
C LEU A 46 -11.17 -22.45 1.80
N LYS A 47 -11.48 -21.53 0.87
CA LYS A 47 -11.56 -21.89 -0.56
C LYS A 47 -10.21 -21.88 -1.29
N GLU A 48 -9.90 -23.08 -1.79
CA GLU A 48 -8.91 -23.51 -2.79
C GLU A 48 -7.45 -23.73 -2.35
N GLU A 49 -7.25 -24.78 -1.53
CA GLU A 49 -6.00 -25.53 -1.53
C GLU A 49 -5.86 -26.39 -2.79
N LYS A 50 -5.51 -25.76 -3.93
CA LYS A 50 -4.90 -26.51 -5.04
C LYS A 50 -3.67 -27.22 -4.48
N GLN A 51 -3.59 -28.56 -4.60
CA GLN A 51 -2.53 -29.41 -4.03
C GLN A 51 -1.18 -28.69 -4.00
N LYS A 52 -0.84 -28.12 -2.83
CA LYS A 52 0.38 -27.36 -2.66
C LYS A 52 1.50 -28.39 -2.52
N LYS A 53 2.52 -28.31 -3.37
CA LYS A 53 3.85 -28.86 -3.02
C LYS A 53 4.13 -28.53 -1.56
N GLU A 54 4.57 -29.48 -0.74
CA GLU A 54 4.84 -29.26 0.68
C GLU A 54 5.69 -28.00 0.84
N ARG A 55 5.07 -26.92 1.30
CA ARG A 55 5.77 -25.67 1.63
C ARG A 55 6.10 -25.74 3.10
N PRO A 56 7.27 -25.23 3.53
CA PRO A 56 7.61 -25.20 4.93
C PRO A 56 6.52 -24.43 5.69
N ASN A 57 6.03 -25.02 6.78
CA ASN A 57 5.00 -24.45 7.64
C ASN A 57 5.60 -23.34 8.51
N ASN A 58 5.93 -22.22 7.87
CA ASN A 58 6.47 -21.04 8.53
C ASN A 58 5.55 -19.83 8.24
N PRO A 59 5.56 -18.80 9.10
CA PRO A 59 4.66 -17.66 8.97
C PRO A 59 4.84 -16.92 7.64
N LEU A 60 6.06 -16.91 7.09
CA LEU A 60 6.36 -16.24 5.82
C LEU A 60 5.65 -16.89 4.62
N PHE A 61 5.62 -18.23 4.55
CA PHE A 61 4.88 -18.94 3.51
C PHE A 61 3.38 -18.95 3.78
N LYS A 62 2.96 -18.96 5.05
CA LYS A 62 1.55 -18.89 5.44
C LYS A 62 0.90 -17.56 5.01
N TYR A 63 1.54 -16.43 5.29
CA TYR A 63 0.94 -15.10 5.11
C TYR A 63 1.45 -14.32 3.89
N ARG A 64 2.64 -14.64 3.37
CA ARG A 64 3.30 -13.86 2.29
C ARG A 64 3.96 -14.69 1.20
N ARG A 65 3.59 -15.97 1.05
CA ARG A 65 4.09 -16.86 -0.02
C ARG A 65 5.63 -16.91 -0.14
N GLY A 66 6.36 -16.63 0.94
CA GLY A 66 7.83 -16.70 0.99
C GLY A 66 8.59 -15.41 0.69
N VAL A 67 7.92 -14.25 0.61
CA VAL A 67 8.57 -12.95 0.32
C VAL A 67 8.19 -11.93 1.39
N ILE A 68 9.14 -11.08 1.80
CA ILE A 68 8.87 -9.95 2.69
C ILE A 68 8.68 -8.70 1.83
N SER A 69 7.66 -7.90 2.11
CA SER A 69 7.46 -6.60 1.45
C SER A 69 7.86 -5.44 2.37
N VAL A 70 8.29 -4.32 1.77
CA VAL A 70 8.57 -3.09 2.51
C VAL A 70 7.31 -2.57 3.23
N SER A 71 6.13 -2.82 2.64
CA SER A 71 4.84 -2.50 3.25
C SER A 71 4.60 -3.26 4.55
N ASP A 72 5.13 -4.47 4.71
CA ASP A 72 4.99 -5.23 5.96
C ASP A 72 5.94 -4.69 7.04
N LEU A 73 7.16 -4.31 6.66
CA LEU A 73 8.13 -3.72 7.58
C LEU A 73 7.66 -2.35 8.08
N SER A 74 7.16 -1.51 7.18
CA SER A 74 6.62 -0.19 7.53
C SER A 74 5.35 -0.28 8.36
N ALA A 75 4.42 -1.20 8.03
CA ALA A 75 3.24 -1.44 8.85
C ALA A 75 3.60 -1.90 10.27
N GLN A 76 4.63 -2.73 10.42
CA GLN A 76 5.11 -3.14 11.75
C GLN A 76 5.60 -1.96 12.58
N ILE A 77 6.40 -1.07 11.96
CA ILE A 77 6.96 0.12 12.63
C ILE A 77 5.86 1.13 12.97
N TRP A 78 4.83 1.21 12.13
CA TRP A 78 3.71 2.12 12.34
C TRP A 78 2.77 1.66 13.46
N CYS A 79 2.29 0.41 13.39
CA CYS A 79 1.45 -0.23 14.41
C CYS A 79 1.44 -1.75 14.22
N GLU A 80 1.92 -2.50 15.22
CA GLU A 80 2.01 -3.96 15.15
C GLU A 80 0.63 -4.63 14.99
N GLN A 81 -0.43 -4.01 15.54
CA GLN A 81 -1.80 -4.48 15.40
C GLN A 81 -2.32 -4.34 13.97
N GLN A 82 -1.97 -3.25 13.28
CA GLN A 82 -2.30 -3.06 11.86
C GLN A 82 -1.70 -4.18 11.00
N LEU A 83 -0.43 -4.54 11.25
CA LEU A 83 0.22 -5.66 10.56
C LEU A 83 -0.50 -6.98 10.84
N THR A 84 -0.88 -7.21 12.11
CA THR A 84 -1.59 -8.43 12.53
C THR A 84 -2.94 -8.57 11.81
N TYR A 85 -3.74 -7.51 11.75
CA TYR A 85 -5.02 -7.53 11.04
C TYR A 85 -4.86 -7.70 9.54
N LYS A 86 -3.82 -7.10 8.94
CA LYS A 86 -3.50 -7.31 7.53
C LYS A 86 -3.22 -8.78 7.18
N PHE A 87 -2.68 -9.56 8.13
CA PHE A 87 -2.42 -10.99 7.94
C PHE A 87 -3.64 -11.87 8.23
N LEU A 88 -4.43 -11.54 9.26
CA LEU A 88 -5.62 -12.30 9.66
C LEU A 88 -6.78 -12.09 8.69
N TYR A 89 -6.94 -10.86 8.21
CA TYR A 89 -8.06 -10.44 7.38
C TYR A 89 -7.55 -9.78 6.09
N PRO A 90 -6.96 -10.54 5.17
CA PRO A 90 -6.35 -10.00 3.96
C PRO A 90 -7.35 -9.55 2.90
N PHE A 91 -8.65 -9.76 3.11
CA PHE A 91 -9.73 -9.48 2.18
C PHE A 91 -10.80 -8.60 2.84
N ILE A 92 -11.36 -7.68 2.07
CA ILE A 92 -12.45 -6.80 2.48
C ILE A 92 -13.55 -6.85 1.41
N LEU A 93 -14.80 -6.73 1.84
CA LEU A 93 -15.92 -6.47 0.96
C LEU A 93 -15.92 -4.98 0.58
N ASN A 94 -16.08 -4.67 -0.70
CA ASN A 94 -16.34 -3.29 -1.14
C ASN A 94 -17.84 -3.02 -1.18
N ASP A 95 -18.21 -1.75 -1.33
CA ASP A 95 -19.60 -1.29 -1.47
C ASP A 95 -20.37 -2.02 -2.60
N ASP A 96 -19.65 -2.45 -3.64
CA ASP A 96 -20.20 -3.22 -4.77
C ASP A 96 -20.40 -4.72 -4.47
N GLY A 97 -20.12 -5.18 -3.24
CA GLY A 97 -20.17 -6.59 -2.83
C GLY A 97 -18.99 -7.43 -3.33
N GLU A 98 -18.00 -6.82 -3.98
CA GLU A 98 -16.81 -7.50 -4.47
C GLU A 98 -15.76 -7.71 -3.37
N ILE A 99 -15.17 -8.90 -3.32
CA ILE A 99 -14.07 -9.23 -2.40
C ILE A 99 -12.76 -8.74 -3.02
N LYS A 100 -12.11 -7.75 -2.40
CA LYS A 100 -10.76 -7.28 -2.79
C LYS A 100 -9.76 -7.48 -1.67
N ARG A 101 -8.47 -7.52 -2.00
CA ARG A 101 -7.44 -7.53 -0.94
C ARG A 101 -7.33 -6.14 -0.33
N VAL A 102 -7.03 -6.08 0.96
CA VAL A 102 -6.78 -4.81 1.68
C VAL A 102 -5.69 -3.96 1.00
N ASP A 103 -4.73 -4.62 0.39
CA ASP A 103 -3.60 -3.99 -0.32
C ASP A 103 -3.97 -3.37 -1.68
N ASP A 104 -5.09 -3.80 -2.28
CA ASP A 104 -5.49 -3.44 -3.65
C ASP A 104 -6.31 -2.14 -3.65
N LYS A 105 -5.79 -1.10 -2.98
CA LYS A 105 -6.43 0.22 -2.95
C LYS A 105 -6.35 0.90 -4.33
N PRO A 106 -7.35 1.70 -4.72
CA PRO A 106 -7.41 2.30 -6.06
C PRO A 106 -6.18 3.18 -6.38
N HIS A 107 -5.65 3.90 -5.39
CA HIS A 107 -4.43 4.70 -5.54
C HIS A 107 -3.17 3.83 -5.74
N MET A 108 -3.08 2.67 -5.08
CA MET A 108 -1.95 1.75 -5.24
C MET A 108 -1.96 1.09 -6.62
N LEU A 109 -3.13 0.70 -7.11
CA LEU A 109 -3.30 0.15 -8.46
C LEU A 109 -2.93 1.19 -9.53
N ARG A 110 -3.39 2.43 -9.37
CA ARG A 110 -3.04 3.54 -10.27
C ARG A 110 -1.55 3.85 -10.25
N GLY A 111 -0.93 3.83 -9.07
CA GLY A 111 0.52 3.99 -8.93
C GLY A 111 1.26 2.87 -9.67
N THR A 112 0.83 1.62 -9.50
CA THR A 112 1.41 0.45 -10.18
C THR A 112 1.33 0.56 -11.70
N SER A 113 0.18 0.97 -12.25
CA SER A 113 0.04 1.17 -13.70
C SER A 113 0.92 2.30 -14.21
N LEU A 114 1.03 3.40 -13.45
CA LEU A 114 1.86 4.54 -13.83
C LEU A 114 3.35 4.17 -13.80
N HIS A 115 3.82 3.47 -12.77
CA HIS A 115 5.21 2.98 -12.70
C HIS A 115 5.53 2.06 -13.88
N LEU A 116 4.64 1.12 -14.20
CA LEU A 116 4.80 0.24 -15.35
C LEU A 116 4.90 1.02 -16.66
N GLU A 117 4.02 2.01 -16.88
CA GLU A 117 4.04 2.84 -18.08
C GLU A 117 5.37 3.58 -18.24
N ARG A 118 5.86 4.21 -17.16
CA ARG A 118 7.14 4.93 -17.15
C ARG A 118 8.34 4.01 -17.32
N GLU A 119 8.31 2.82 -16.71
CA GLU A 119 9.34 1.81 -16.89
C GLU A 119 9.43 1.36 -18.35
N LEU A 120 8.30 1.18 -19.03
CA LEU A 120 8.24 0.76 -20.44
C LEU A 120 8.64 1.88 -21.42
N GLU A 121 8.55 3.15 -21.04
CA GLU A 121 9.08 4.27 -21.84
C GLU A 121 10.62 4.23 -21.93
N ILE A 122 11.29 3.76 -20.87
CA ILE A 122 12.75 3.78 -20.74
C ILE A 122 13.37 2.42 -21.07
N GLN A 123 12.71 1.33 -20.65
CA GLN A 123 13.25 -0.02 -20.70
C GLN A 123 12.55 -0.88 -21.75
N ILE A 124 13.35 -1.65 -22.48
CA ILE A 124 12.83 -2.61 -23.47
C ILE A 124 12.61 -3.96 -22.77
N LYS A 125 11.38 -4.46 -22.81
CA LYS A 125 11.04 -5.78 -22.26
C LYS A 125 11.56 -6.88 -23.20
N VAL A 126 12.50 -7.68 -22.72
CA VAL A 126 13.06 -8.83 -23.44
C VAL A 126 12.50 -10.13 -22.87
N THR A 127 11.98 -11.01 -23.73
CA THR A 127 11.53 -12.34 -23.35
C THR A 127 12.71 -13.30 -23.32
N ILE A 128 13.01 -13.88 -22.14
CA ILE A 128 14.12 -14.81 -21.94
C ILE A 128 13.56 -16.16 -21.51
N GLU A 129 13.93 -17.22 -22.21
CA GLU A 129 13.58 -18.59 -21.83
C GLU A 129 14.43 -19.03 -20.62
N CYS A 130 13.82 -19.19 -19.45
CA CYS A 130 14.47 -19.70 -18.25
C CYS A 130 14.22 -21.22 -18.13
N LYS A 131 15.28 -22.03 -18.22
CA LYS A 131 15.17 -23.50 -18.15
C LYS A 131 15.26 -24.00 -16.71
N THR A 132 16.13 -23.38 -15.92
CA THR A 132 16.33 -23.72 -14.50
C THR A 132 15.71 -22.68 -13.58
N ARG A 133 15.51 -23.05 -12.31
CA ARG A 133 15.03 -22.11 -11.29
C ARG A 133 16.09 -21.05 -11.00
N GLU A 134 17.36 -21.45 -11.07
CA GLU A 134 18.54 -20.62 -10.89
C GLU A 134 18.62 -19.55 -11.99
N ASP A 135 18.31 -19.89 -13.25
CA ASP A 135 18.21 -18.92 -14.35
C ASP A 135 17.16 -17.84 -14.03
N SER A 136 15.97 -18.27 -13.58
CA SER A 136 14.88 -17.35 -13.25
C SER A 136 15.22 -16.41 -12.09
N TYR A 137 16.07 -16.86 -11.16
CA TYR A 137 16.56 -16.06 -10.05
C TYR A 137 17.67 -15.10 -10.51
N GLY A 138 18.58 -15.56 -11.38
CA GLY A 138 19.61 -14.74 -12.02
C GLY A 138 19.02 -13.55 -12.77
N VAL A 139 17.96 -13.77 -13.56
CA VAL A 139 17.26 -12.68 -14.27
C VAL A 139 16.68 -11.65 -13.28
N ARG A 140 16.09 -12.09 -12.15
CA ARG A 140 15.59 -11.16 -11.13
C ARG A 140 16.72 -10.36 -10.49
N LEU A 141 17.86 -10.98 -10.22
CA LEU A 141 19.02 -10.32 -9.63
C LEU A 141 19.59 -9.27 -10.58
N LEU A 142 19.71 -9.59 -11.88
CA LEU A 142 20.13 -8.64 -12.90
C LEU A 142 19.19 -7.44 -12.99
N ASN A 143 17.87 -7.66 -12.98
CA ASN A 143 16.89 -6.58 -12.97
C ASN A 143 17.03 -5.69 -11.72
N MET A 144 17.30 -6.27 -10.56
CA MET A 144 17.53 -5.51 -9.33
C MET A 144 18.82 -4.68 -9.41
N ILE A 145 19.93 -5.26 -9.89
CA ILE A 145 21.20 -4.55 -10.07
C ILE A 145 21.01 -3.38 -11.05
N GLN A 146 20.29 -3.62 -12.16
CA GLN A 146 19.98 -2.59 -13.15
C GLN A 146 19.12 -1.46 -12.56
N GLY A 147 18.18 -1.78 -11.67
CA GLY A 147 17.36 -0.78 -10.97
C GLY A 147 18.12 0.05 -9.93
N ILE A 148 19.25 -0.44 -9.42
CA ILE A 148 20.09 0.27 -8.44
C ILE A 148 21.13 1.17 -9.12
N HIS A 149 21.66 0.74 -10.27
CA HIS A 149 22.65 1.49 -11.04
C HIS A 149 22.02 2.46 -12.07
N GLY A 150 20.69 2.55 -12.09
CA GLY A 150 19.91 3.42 -12.98
C GLY A 150 19.88 4.87 -12.53
#